data_AF-A0A931N1N8-F1
#
_entry.id   AF-A0A931N1N8-F1
#
_cell.length_a   1.000
_cell.length_b   1.000
_cell.length_c   1.000
_cell.angle_alpha   90.00
_cell.angle_beta   90.00
_cell.angle_gamma   90.00
#
_symmetry.space_group_name_H-M   'P 1'
#
loop_
_entity.id
_entity.type
_entity.pdbx_description
1 polymer ?
#
loop_
_entity_poly.entity_id
_entity_poly.type
_entity_poly.pdbx_seq_one_letter_code
_entity_poly.pdbx_strand_id
1 'polypeptide(L)'
;MSELVETLKRFNRKERNWLVRDALGEGAEKLSPSFRNRLNESIRPIKNDINVPDDAWWCTDFHIDWLIGALTMLQSPTTDNHVVGVAPFEKPPSKERMIVTGNQQDIDLVVAWGTTLVLIEAKGVGSWKGSGTTGKLQRLSALPGTLFEGIEPYLIFCSPEDNGPTDGLPTWTKNDQRRLHIKLEPPPCNGPRLRVERCGTKNGKLRPDANGTGWRILATK
;
A
#
# COMPACT_ATOMS: atom_id res chain seq x y z
N MET A 1 -12.76 -9.50 16.87
CA MET A 1 -12.11 -8.88 15.70
C MET A 1 -12.81 -7.55 15.41
N SER A 2 -12.09 -6.49 15.05
CA SER A 2 -12.69 -5.15 14.90
C SER A 2 -13.51 -5.02 13.60
N GLU A 3 -14.48 -4.12 13.60
CA GLU A 3 -15.33 -3.85 12.44
C GLU A 3 -14.53 -3.42 11.21
N LEU A 4 -13.46 -2.63 11.42
CA LEU A 4 -12.50 -2.27 10.38
C LEU A 4 -11.91 -3.51 9.70
N VAL A 5 -11.41 -4.47 10.49
CA VAL A 5 -10.78 -5.69 9.96
C VAL A 5 -11.79 -6.55 9.21
N GLU A 6 -12.98 -6.77 9.76
CA GLU A 6 -14.03 -7.56 9.10
C GLU A 6 -14.45 -6.92 7.78
N THR A 7 -14.56 -5.59 7.74
CA THR A 7 -14.89 -4.88 6.52
C THR A 7 -13.79 -5.00 5.47
N LEU A 8 -12.53 -4.76 5.82
CA LEU A 8 -11.40 -4.90 4.89
C LEU A 8 -11.29 -6.32 4.33
N LYS A 9 -11.51 -7.35 5.17
CA LYS A 9 -11.53 -8.76 4.76
C LYS A 9 -12.54 -9.02 3.64
N ARG A 10 -13.75 -8.48 3.72
CA ARG A 10 -14.82 -8.66 2.71
C ARG A 10 -14.45 -8.08 1.34
N PHE A 11 -13.58 -7.07 1.33
CA PHE A 11 -13.09 -6.43 0.12
C PHE A 11 -11.80 -7.06 -0.43
N ASN A 12 -11.13 -7.94 0.32
CA ASN A 12 -9.94 -8.63 -0.15
C ASN A 12 -10.30 -9.73 -1.16
N ARG A 13 -10.28 -9.37 -2.46
CA ARG A 13 -10.52 -10.31 -3.57
C ARG A 13 -9.28 -10.59 -4.41
N LYS A 14 -8.07 -10.34 -3.89
CA LYS A 14 -6.84 -10.56 -4.67
C LYS A 14 -6.41 -12.03 -4.57
N GLU A 15 -6.56 -12.74 -5.68
CA GLU A 15 -6.20 -14.17 -5.78
C GLU A 15 -4.74 -14.44 -5.37
N ARG A 16 -3.82 -13.53 -5.68
CA ARG A 16 -2.39 -13.64 -5.31
C ARG A 16 -2.19 -13.74 -3.79
N ASN A 17 -2.95 -12.98 -3.01
CA ASN A 17 -2.89 -13.05 -1.55
C ASN A 17 -3.41 -14.41 -1.03
N TRP A 18 -4.48 -14.93 -1.64
CA TRP A 18 -5.02 -16.25 -1.27
C TRP A 18 -4.05 -17.38 -1.63
N LEU A 19 -3.44 -17.32 -2.81
CA LEU A 19 -2.44 -18.27 -3.25
C LEU A 19 -1.22 -18.33 -2.31
N VAL A 20 -0.70 -17.17 -1.89
CA VAL A 20 0.43 -17.12 -0.95
C VAL A 20 0.07 -17.75 0.39
N ARG A 21 -1.15 -17.51 0.89
CA ARG A 21 -1.62 -18.08 2.17
C ARG A 21 -1.80 -19.58 2.07
N ASP A 22 -2.42 -20.06 1.00
CA ASP A 22 -2.60 -21.49 0.72
C ASP A 22 -1.23 -22.21 0.64
N ALA A 23 -0.27 -21.62 -0.09
CA ALA A 23 1.06 -22.19 -0.26
C ALA A 23 1.89 -22.24 1.04
N LEU A 24 1.63 -21.35 1.99
CA LEU A 24 2.37 -21.24 3.25
C LEU A 24 1.65 -21.91 4.45
N GLY A 25 0.40 -22.35 4.27
CA GLY A 25 -0.39 -23.04 5.28
C GLY A 25 -0.86 -22.17 6.46
N GLU A 26 -1.30 -22.79 7.54
CA GLU A 26 -1.95 -22.14 8.70
C GLU A 26 -1.10 -21.02 9.34
N GLY A 27 0.24 -21.15 9.31
CA GLY A 27 1.15 -20.12 9.83
C GLY A 27 1.12 -18.80 9.04
N ALA A 28 0.65 -18.83 7.79
CA ALA A 28 0.57 -17.67 6.91
C ALA A 28 -0.52 -16.67 7.33
N GLU A 29 -1.38 -17.01 8.29
CA GLU A 29 -2.40 -16.06 8.73
C GLU A 29 -1.81 -14.92 9.57
N LYS A 30 -0.65 -15.14 10.19
CA LYS A 30 -0.04 -14.22 11.16
C LYS A 30 1.21 -13.56 10.60
N LEU A 31 1.42 -12.30 10.97
CA LEU A 31 2.71 -11.64 10.77
C LEU A 31 3.75 -12.23 11.72
N SER A 32 4.99 -12.40 11.22
CA SER A 32 6.08 -12.89 12.06
C SER A 32 6.33 -11.94 13.24
N PRO A 33 6.77 -12.45 14.42
CA PRO A 33 7.13 -11.60 15.55
C PRO A 33 8.16 -10.53 15.19
N SER A 34 9.15 -10.87 14.35
CA SER A 34 10.19 -9.93 13.90
C SER A 34 9.63 -8.82 13.01
N PHE A 35 8.64 -9.10 12.16
CA PHE A 35 7.99 -8.07 11.35
C PHE A 35 7.12 -7.15 12.23
N ARG A 36 6.36 -7.71 13.18
CA ARG A 36 5.55 -6.94 14.14
C ARG A 36 6.42 -6.01 15.00
N ASN A 37 7.57 -6.47 15.47
CA ASN A 37 8.50 -5.63 16.23
C ASN A 37 9.02 -4.43 15.42
N ARG A 38 9.38 -4.64 14.16
CA ARG A 38 9.80 -3.54 13.27
C ARG A 38 8.68 -2.54 12.99
N LEU A 39 7.44 -3.02 12.86
CA LEU A 39 6.26 -2.14 12.77
C LEU A 39 6.10 -1.29 14.04
N ASN A 40 6.17 -1.92 15.21
CA ASN A 40 6.11 -1.22 16.49
C ASN A 40 7.19 -0.15 16.60
N GLU A 41 8.45 -0.50 16.32
CA GLU A 41 9.59 0.43 16.37
C GLU A 41 9.43 1.61 15.41
N SER A 42 8.93 1.36 14.20
CA SER A 42 8.71 2.40 13.20
C SER A 42 7.63 3.40 13.62
N ILE A 43 6.52 2.92 14.20
CA ILE A 43 5.36 3.76 14.57
C ILE A 43 5.54 4.44 15.94
N ARG A 44 6.33 3.85 16.85
CA ARG A 44 6.50 4.32 18.23
C ARG A 44 6.84 5.81 18.38
N PRO A 45 7.66 6.44 17.52
CA PRO A 45 7.94 7.88 17.61
C PRO A 45 6.71 8.79 17.45
N ILE A 46 5.59 8.25 16.96
CA ILE A 46 4.33 8.96 16.75
C ILE A 46 3.28 8.51 17.78
N LYS A 47 3.23 7.21 18.09
CA LYS A 47 2.31 6.62 19.05
C LYS A 47 3.05 5.70 20.02
N ASN A 48 3.32 6.21 21.22
CA ASN A 48 4.18 5.53 22.22
C ASN A 48 3.63 4.18 22.70
N ASP A 49 2.31 4.03 22.74
CA ASP A 49 1.57 2.85 23.21
C ASP A 49 1.20 1.88 22.08
N ILE A 50 1.77 2.04 20.89
CA ILE A 50 1.52 1.13 19.77
C ILE A 50 1.96 -0.30 20.09
N ASN A 51 1.08 -1.26 19.79
CA ASN A 51 1.37 -2.69 19.89
C ASN A 51 0.65 -3.42 18.76
N VAL A 52 1.40 -3.93 17.78
CA VAL A 52 0.86 -4.80 16.72
C VAL A 52 0.58 -6.19 17.30
N PRO A 53 -0.71 -6.58 17.44
CA PRO A 53 -1.06 -7.86 18.05
C PRO A 53 -0.70 -9.03 17.13
N ASP A 54 -0.65 -10.25 17.68
CA ASP A 54 -0.30 -11.45 16.91
C ASP A 54 -1.41 -11.86 15.93
N ASP A 55 -2.64 -11.43 16.18
CA ASP A 55 -3.83 -11.62 15.35
C ASP A 55 -4.11 -10.45 14.40
N ALA A 56 -3.16 -9.51 14.25
CA ALA A 56 -3.28 -8.41 13.29
C ALA A 56 -3.53 -8.96 11.89
N TRP A 57 -4.61 -8.50 11.26
CA TRP A 57 -4.96 -8.93 9.91
C TRP A 57 -4.04 -8.28 8.89
N TRP A 58 -3.70 -9.01 7.82
CA TRP A 58 -2.91 -8.48 6.73
C TRP A 58 -3.33 -9.02 5.36
N CYS A 59 -3.07 -8.26 4.30
CA CYS A 59 -3.18 -8.74 2.93
C CYS A 59 -2.22 -8.00 1.99
N THR A 60 -1.79 -8.65 0.91
CA THR A 60 -0.99 -8.00 -0.14
C THR A 60 -1.84 -7.51 -1.29
N ASP A 61 -1.29 -6.56 -2.06
CA ASP A 61 -1.87 -6.08 -3.32
C ASP A 61 -3.32 -5.59 -3.16
N PHE A 62 -3.61 -4.88 -2.07
CA PHE A 62 -4.96 -4.42 -1.75
C PHE A 62 -5.33 -3.19 -2.57
N HIS A 63 -6.34 -3.31 -3.43
CA HIS A 63 -6.68 -2.26 -4.38
C HIS A 63 -7.17 -0.97 -3.68
N ILE A 64 -6.71 0.21 -4.11
CA ILE A 64 -7.12 1.48 -3.48
C ILE A 64 -8.63 1.70 -3.58
N ASP A 65 -9.29 1.35 -4.70
CA ASP A 65 -10.77 1.47 -4.77
C ASP A 65 -11.49 0.52 -3.80
N TRP A 66 -10.88 -0.63 -3.46
CA TRP A 66 -11.44 -1.53 -2.45
C TRP A 66 -11.27 -0.97 -1.05
N LEU A 67 -10.16 -0.27 -0.77
CA LEU A 67 -10.00 0.49 0.47
C LEU A 67 -11.07 1.58 0.58
N ILE A 68 -11.29 2.35 -0.48
CA ILE A 68 -12.33 3.39 -0.50
C ILE A 68 -13.71 2.77 -0.21
N GLY A 69 -14.05 1.66 -0.88
CA GLY A 69 -15.32 0.96 -0.65
C GLY A 69 -15.46 0.45 0.79
N ALA A 70 -14.41 -0.15 1.34
CA ALA A 70 -14.37 -0.62 2.72
C ALA A 70 -14.59 0.51 3.72
N LEU A 71 -13.85 1.62 3.58
CA LEU A 71 -13.98 2.78 4.45
C LEU A 71 -15.35 3.47 4.32
N THR A 72 -15.88 3.58 3.10
CA THR A 72 -17.22 4.13 2.87
C THR A 72 -18.29 3.29 3.56
N MET A 73 -18.18 1.95 3.49
CA MET A 73 -19.11 1.04 4.14
C MET A 73 -19.07 1.16 5.67
N LEU A 74 -17.89 1.42 6.26
CA LEU A 74 -17.76 1.67 7.70
C LEU A 74 -18.43 2.99 8.12
N GLN A 75 -18.28 4.06 7.33
CA GLN A 75 -18.85 5.37 7.68
C GLN A 75 -20.36 5.45 7.40
N SER A 76 -20.89 4.60 6.52
CA SER A 76 -22.30 4.63 6.12
C SER A 76 -22.78 3.21 5.79
N PRO A 77 -23.00 2.36 6.82
CA PRO A 77 -23.48 1.00 6.62
C PRO A 77 -24.88 1.04 6.00
N THR A 78 -25.04 0.44 4.82
CA THR A 78 -26.35 0.30 4.18
C THR A 78 -27.10 -0.89 4.75
N THR A 79 -28.43 -0.82 4.73
CA THR A 79 -29.33 -1.91 5.16
C THR A 79 -29.80 -2.80 4.00
N ASP A 80 -29.31 -2.57 2.78
CA ASP A 80 -29.68 -3.35 1.59
C ASP A 80 -28.73 -4.54 1.40
N ASN A 81 -29.30 -5.76 1.41
CA ASN A 81 -28.57 -7.01 1.27
C ASN A 81 -27.92 -7.22 -0.10
N HIS A 82 -28.32 -6.48 -1.14
CA HIS A 82 -27.75 -6.57 -2.48
C HIS A 82 -26.84 -5.39 -2.84
N VAL A 83 -26.96 -4.27 -2.13
CA VAL A 83 -26.16 -3.05 -2.32
C VAL A 83 -25.57 -2.61 -0.98
N VAL A 84 -24.31 -3.00 -0.76
CA VAL A 84 -23.58 -2.78 0.50
C VAL A 84 -22.98 -1.37 0.65
N GLY A 85 -23.27 -0.47 -0.28
CA GLY A 85 -22.76 0.91 -0.31
C GLY A 85 -23.06 1.62 -1.63
N VAL A 86 -23.59 2.84 -1.57
CA VAL A 86 -23.71 3.75 -2.72
C VAL A 86 -23.09 5.08 -2.31
N ALA A 87 -21.96 5.45 -2.91
CA ALA A 87 -21.51 6.83 -2.85
C ALA A 87 -22.46 7.68 -3.72
N PRO A 88 -22.88 8.89 -3.30
CA PRO A 88 -23.82 9.68 -4.07
C PRO A 88 -23.31 9.91 -5.50
N PHE A 89 -24.14 9.59 -6.49
CA PHE A 89 -23.96 9.94 -7.92
C PHE A 89 -24.23 11.42 -8.18
N GLU A 90 -24.05 12.30 -7.19
CA GLU A 90 -24.12 13.72 -7.47
C GLU A 90 -22.96 14.03 -8.40
N LYS A 91 -23.28 14.28 -9.67
CA LYS A 91 -22.36 14.89 -10.63
C LYS A 91 -21.71 16.05 -9.89
N PRO A 92 -20.42 16.00 -9.57
CA PRO A 92 -19.82 17.10 -8.85
C PRO A 92 -20.00 18.37 -9.70
N PRO A 93 -20.29 19.53 -9.09
CA PRO A 93 -20.57 20.77 -9.83
C PRO A 93 -19.38 21.25 -10.69
N SER A 94 -18.23 20.61 -10.56
CA SER A 94 -17.06 20.77 -11.40
C SER A 94 -16.38 19.41 -11.57
N LYS A 95 -15.26 19.32 -12.31
CA LYS A 95 -14.51 18.07 -12.56
C LYS A 95 -13.86 17.47 -11.29
N GLU A 96 -14.56 17.40 -10.16
CA GLU A 96 -14.09 16.70 -8.98
C GLU A 96 -13.98 15.22 -9.34
N ARG A 97 -12.74 14.73 -9.23
CA ARG A 97 -12.38 13.38 -9.65
C ARG A 97 -13.21 12.39 -8.87
N MET A 98 -13.89 11.49 -9.56
CA MET A 98 -14.45 10.30 -8.95
C MET A 98 -13.38 9.63 -8.09
N ILE A 99 -13.66 9.42 -6.79
CA ILE A 99 -12.69 8.81 -5.87
C ILE A 99 -12.41 7.35 -6.25
N VAL A 100 -13.44 6.65 -6.74
CA VAL A 100 -13.31 5.35 -7.40
C VAL A 100 -13.08 5.58 -8.88
N THR A 101 -11.90 5.18 -9.37
CA THR A 101 -11.47 5.50 -10.74
C THR A 101 -11.42 4.29 -11.66
N GLY A 102 -11.49 3.07 -11.12
CA GLY A 102 -11.25 1.85 -11.90
C GLY A 102 -9.77 1.65 -12.26
N ASN A 103 -8.87 2.54 -11.81
CA ASN A 103 -7.44 2.41 -12.04
C ASN A 103 -6.83 1.36 -11.12
N GLN A 104 -6.06 0.45 -11.71
CA GLN A 104 -5.28 -0.58 -11.02
C GLN A 104 -4.10 0.03 -10.26
N GLN A 105 -4.35 0.52 -9.06
CA GLN A 105 -3.29 0.81 -8.09
C GLN A 105 -3.60 0.07 -6.80
N ASP A 106 -2.67 -0.80 -6.43
CA ASP A 106 -2.74 -1.66 -5.27
C ASP A 106 -1.79 -1.15 -4.20
N ILE A 107 -2.15 -1.22 -2.92
CA ILE A 107 -1.24 -1.07 -1.78
C ILE A 107 -0.51 -2.39 -1.59
N ASP A 108 0.82 -2.36 -1.51
CA ASP A 108 1.63 -3.60 -1.55
C ASP A 108 1.33 -4.52 -0.36
N LEU A 109 1.15 -3.94 0.83
CA LEU A 109 0.72 -4.65 2.04
C LEU A 109 -0.16 -3.75 2.91
N VAL A 110 -1.31 -4.28 3.34
CA VAL A 110 -2.17 -3.67 4.36
C VAL A 110 -2.07 -4.49 5.63
N VAL A 111 -1.96 -3.83 6.78
CA VAL A 111 -2.06 -4.44 8.11
C VAL A 111 -3.11 -3.67 8.92
N ALA A 112 -4.02 -4.36 9.61
CA ALA A 112 -5.05 -3.71 10.42
C ALA A 112 -5.38 -4.48 11.70
N TRP A 113 -5.68 -3.73 12.76
CA TRP A 113 -6.17 -4.25 14.05
C TRP A 113 -6.86 -3.12 14.81
N GLY A 114 -7.89 -3.43 15.62
CA GLY A 114 -8.65 -2.39 16.31
C GLY A 114 -9.13 -1.31 15.33
N THR A 115 -8.77 -0.06 15.59
CA THR A 115 -8.96 1.09 14.68
C THR A 115 -7.72 1.45 13.87
N THR A 116 -6.59 0.74 14.05
CA THR A 116 -5.34 1.02 13.35
C THR A 116 -5.33 0.40 11.95
N LEU A 117 -4.95 1.22 10.98
CA LEU A 117 -4.76 0.84 9.58
C LEU A 117 -3.35 1.22 9.15
N VAL A 118 -2.54 0.25 8.74
CA VAL A 118 -1.19 0.49 8.23
C VAL A 118 -1.15 0.14 6.75
N LEU A 119 -0.86 1.13 5.92
CA LEU A 119 -0.62 0.98 4.49
C LEU A 119 0.89 0.93 4.27
N ILE A 120 1.36 -0.11 3.60
CA ILE A 120 2.79 -0.33 3.38
C ILE A 120 3.04 -0.39 1.89
N GLU A 121 3.92 0.49 1.43
CA GLU A 121 4.45 0.51 0.07
C GLU A 121 5.84 -0.10 0.09
N ALA A 122 6.10 -1.09 -0.76
CA ALA A 122 7.34 -1.84 -0.79
C ALA A 122 8.15 -1.54 -2.06
N LYS A 123 9.47 -1.41 -1.89
CA LYS A 123 10.41 -1.32 -2.99
C LYS A 123 11.69 -2.08 -2.65
N GLY A 124 11.82 -3.29 -3.22
CA GLY A 124 13.04 -4.11 -3.04
C GLY A 124 14.19 -3.70 -3.96
N VAL A 125 13.89 -3.31 -5.19
CA VAL A 125 14.87 -2.92 -6.21
C VAL A 125 14.34 -1.72 -6.97
N GLY A 126 15.17 -0.69 -7.17
CA GLY A 126 14.84 0.48 -7.98
C GLY A 126 14.74 1.78 -7.19
N SER A 127 13.98 2.75 -7.71
CA SER A 127 13.86 4.08 -7.13
C SER A 127 12.41 4.43 -6.81
N TRP A 128 12.20 5.21 -5.76
CA TRP A 128 10.94 5.84 -5.45
C TRP A 128 10.57 7.00 -6.38
N LYS A 129 11.51 7.55 -7.16
CA LYS A 129 11.36 8.75 -8.01
C LYS A 129 10.54 8.54 -9.30
N GLY A 130 9.83 7.42 -9.42
CA GLY A 130 9.04 7.09 -10.61
C GLY A 130 7.62 7.65 -10.56
N SER A 131 7.02 7.89 -11.73
CA SER A 131 5.63 8.35 -11.88
C SER A 131 4.61 7.45 -11.16
N GLY A 132 4.91 6.15 -11.00
CA GLY A 132 4.09 5.23 -10.24
C GLY A 132 3.95 5.60 -8.77
N THR A 133 5.06 5.91 -8.09
CA THR A 133 5.04 6.33 -6.67
C THR A 133 4.35 7.67 -6.52
N THR A 134 4.74 8.65 -7.33
CA THR A 134 4.17 10.01 -7.27
C THR A 134 2.66 9.98 -7.55
N GLY A 135 2.22 9.26 -8.59
CA GLY A 135 0.81 9.14 -8.93
C GLY A 135 0.00 8.42 -7.85
N LYS A 136 0.59 7.41 -7.19
CA LYS A 136 -0.07 6.72 -6.07
C LYS A 136 -0.21 7.64 -4.85
N LEU A 137 0.85 8.36 -4.46
CA LEU A 137 0.79 9.33 -3.37
C LEU A 137 -0.18 10.47 -3.64
N GLN A 138 -0.24 10.97 -4.88
CA GLN A 138 -1.22 11.95 -5.30
C GLN A 138 -2.66 11.41 -5.16
N ARG A 139 -2.91 10.15 -5.54
CA ARG A 139 -4.23 9.53 -5.38
C ARG A 139 -4.60 9.37 -3.91
N LEU A 140 -3.70 8.83 -3.09
CA LEU A 140 -3.94 8.66 -1.66
C LEU A 140 -4.17 10.01 -0.96
N SER A 141 -3.39 11.04 -1.32
CA SER A 141 -3.53 12.40 -0.79
C SER A 141 -4.83 13.08 -1.21
N ALA A 142 -5.41 12.69 -2.35
CA ALA A 142 -6.69 13.22 -2.82
C ALA A 142 -7.91 12.59 -2.12
N LEU A 143 -7.72 11.54 -1.30
CA LEU A 143 -8.83 10.92 -0.57
C LEU A 143 -9.33 11.85 0.54
N PRO A 144 -10.65 11.99 0.71
CA PRO A 144 -11.20 12.83 1.77
C PRO A 144 -10.90 12.24 3.15
N GLY A 145 -10.42 13.08 4.07
CA GLY A 145 -10.06 12.67 5.43
C GLY A 145 -11.22 12.09 6.23
N THR A 146 -12.47 12.45 5.90
CA THR A 146 -13.69 11.92 6.51
C THR A 146 -13.85 10.40 6.35
N LEU A 147 -13.23 9.79 5.33
CA LEU A 147 -13.20 8.32 5.19
C LEU A 147 -12.45 7.63 6.35
N PHE A 148 -11.56 8.35 7.00
CA PHE A 148 -10.69 7.84 8.06
C PHE A 148 -11.12 8.31 9.46
N GLU A 149 -12.32 8.89 9.61
CA GLU A 149 -12.87 9.22 10.93
C GLU A 149 -12.99 7.96 11.80
N GLY A 150 -12.52 8.04 13.04
CA GLY A 150 -12.45 6.90 13.95
C GLY A 150 -11.37 5.87 13.63
N ILE A 151 -10.56 6.09 12.58
CA ILE A 151 -9.47 5.20 12.17
C ILE A 151 -8.14 5.89 12.44
N GLU A 152 -7.11 5.10 12.79
CA GLU A 152 -5.73 5.56 12.93
C GLU A 152 -4.88 5.05 11.76
N PRO A 153 -4.87 5.78 10.63
CA PRO A 153 -4.11 5.39 9.46
C PRO A 153 -2.63 5.77 9.56
N TYR A 154 -1.76 4.87 9.12
CA TYR A 154 -0.31 5.09 8.94
C TYR A 154 0.10 4.68 7.53
N LEU A 155 1.03 5.43 6.93
CA LEU A 155 1.66 5.09 5.66
C LEU A 155 3.17 4.86 5.88
N ILE A 156 3.63 3.64 5.57
CA ILE A 156 5.00 3.21 5.80
C ILE A 156 5.66 2.81 4.48
N PHE A 157 6.90 3.23 4.26
CA PHE A 157 7.71 2.77 3.14
C PHE A 157 8.62 1.62 3.57
N CYS A 158 8.61 0.54 2.80
CA CYS A 158 9.37 -0.67 3.07
C CYS A 158 10.42 -0.88 1.98
N SER A 159 11.68 -0.57 2.27
CA SER A 159 12.79 -0.68 1.31
C SER A 159 14.11 -1.00 2.01
N PRO A 160 15.13 -1.52 1.31
CA PRO A 160 16.43 -1.79 1.92
C PRO A 160 17.06 -0.57 2.59
N GLU A 161 16.89 0.59 1.96
CA GLU A 161 17.38 1.89 2.44
C GLU A 161 16.22 2.84 2.74
N ASP A 162 16.41 3.75 3.69
CA ASP A 162 15.42 4.76 4.05
C ASP A 162 15.45 5.96 3.08
N ASN A 163 14.99 5.72 1.85
CA ASN A 163 15.02 6.67 0.75
C ASN A 163 13.64 6.91 0.11
N GLY A 164 12.56 6.58 0.83
CA GLY A 164 11.19 6.81 0.41
C GLY A 164 10.84 8.30 0.24
N PRO A 165 9.69 8.63 -0.36
CA PRO A 165 9.20 10.01 -0.43
C PRO A 165 9.03 10.65 0.95
N THR A 166 9.45 11.91 1.09
CA THR A 166 9.25 12.72 2.31
C THR A 166 8.17 13.79 2.14
N ASP A 167 7.76 14.03 0.90
CA ASP A 167 6.75 15.00 0.49
C ASP A 167 5.51 14.30 -0.09
N GLY A 168 4.38 15.00 -0.11
CA GLY A 168 3.13 14.47 -0.66
C GLY A 168 2.56 13.30 0.13
N LEU A 169 2.85 13.23 1.45
CA LEU A 169 2.17 12.29 2.33
C LEU A 169 0.72 12.73 2.54
N PRO A 170 -0.24 11.79 2.55
CA PRO A 170 -1.64 12.15 2.77
C PRO A 170 -1.85 12.74 4.16
N THR A 171 -2.51 13.90 4.22
CA THR A 171 -2.76 14.65 5.47
C THR A 171 -3.68 13.91 6.45
N TRP A 172 -4.40 12.89 5.98
CA TRP A 172 -5.23 12.05 6.84
C TRP A 172 -4.41 10.98 7.58
N THR A 173 -3.15 10.74 7.22
CA THR A 173 -2.29 9.80 7.95
C THR A 173 -1.81 10.41 9.27
N LYS A 174 -1.61 9.59 10.30
CA LYS A 174 -1.02 10.02 11.59
C LYS A 174 0.45 10.42 11.48
N ASN A 175 1.07 10.14 10.33
CA ASN A 175 2.47 10.39 10.06
C ASN A 175 2.67 11.29 8.84
N ASP A 176 1.71 12.16 8.53
CA ASP A 176 1.76 13.12 7.43
C ASP A 176 2.96 14.08 7.50
N GLN A 177 3.42 14.40 8.73
CA GLN A 177 4.61 15.22 8.97
C GLN A 177 5.92 14.43 9.02
N ARG A 178 5.87 13.09 9.02
CA ARG A 178 7.05 12.24 9.19
C ARG A 178 6.93 10.94 8.41
N ARG A 179 7.83 10.77 7.43
CA ARG A 179 8.03 9.49 6.75
C ARG A 179 8.33 8.39 7.78
N LEU A 180 7.56 7.32 7.73
CA LEU A 180 7.87 6.07 8.42
C LEU A 180 8.52 5.08 7.46
N HIS A 181 9.50 4.35 7.96
CA HIS A 181 10.26 3.37 7.18
C HIS A 181 10.43 2.08 7.97
N ILE A 182 10.40 0.97 7.23
CA ILE A 182 10.82 -0.34 7.71
C ILE A 182 11.82 -0.90 6.71
N LYS A 183 12.96 -1.37 7.19
CA LYS A 183 13.96 -1.99 6.34
C LYS A 183 13.42 -3.27 5.70
N LEU A 184 13.36 -3.33 4.38
CA LEU A 184 13.11 -4.58 3.67
C LEU A 184 14.42 -5.36 3.58
N GLU A 185 14.40 -6.63 3.98
CA GLU A 185 15.54 -7.54 3.86
C GLU A 185 15.22 -8.61 2.82
N PRO A 186 15.62 -8.40 1.55
CA PRO A 186 15.40 -9.40 0.53
C PRO A 186 16.20 -10.68 0.87
N PRO A 187 15.70 -11.88 0.55
CA PRO A 187 16.45 -13.11 0.76
C PRO A 187 17.85 -13.05 0.14
N PRO A 188 18.88 -13.67 0.73
CA PRO A 188 20.20 -13.71 0.12
C PRO A 188 20.14 -14.38 -1.26
N CYS A 189 20.90 -13.86 -2.21
CA CYS A 189 21.10 -14.48 -3.52
C CYS A 189 22.60 -14.50 -3.87
N ASN A 190 23.02 -15.53 -4.60
CA ASN A 190 24.39 -15.62 -5.09
C ASN A 190 24.60 -14.61 -6.23
N GLY A 191 25.18 -13.45 -5.90
CA GLY A 191 25.43 -12.36 -6.84
C GLY A 191 24.43 -11.21 -6.74
N PRO A 192 24.57 -10.17 -7.60
CA PRO A 192 23.68 -9.03 -7.56
C PRO A 192 22.28 -9.43 -8.01
N ARG A 193 21.26 -8.78 -7.44
CA ARG A 193 19.90 -8.85 -7.99
C ARG A 193 19.90 -8.26 -9.40
N LEU A 194 19.15 -8.88 -10.30
CA LEU A 194 19.09 -8.45 -11.70
C LEU A 194 17.74 -7.80 -11.98
N ARG A 195 17.74 -6.77 -12.82
CA ARG A 195 16.51 -6.22 -13.40
C ARG A 195 16.59 -6.17 -14.91
N VAL A 196 15.44 -6.32 -15.55
CA VAL A 196 15.28 -6.10 -16.99
C VAL A 196 14.74 -4.70 -17.20
N GLU A 197 15.32 -3.96 -18.13
CA GLU A 197 14.75 -2.70 -18.60
C GLU A 197 14.77 -2.64 -20.13
N ARG A 198 13.71 -2.02 -20.68
CA ARG A 198 13.64 -1.69 -22.10
C ARG A 198 14.59 -0.54 -22.39
N CYS A 199 15.29 -0.62 -23.53
CA CYS A 199 16.31 0.34 -23.89
C CYS A 199 16.30 0.66 -25.39
N GLY A 200 16.77 1.86 -25.69
CA GLY A 200 17.00 2.36 -27.04
C GLY A 200 18.38 3.03 -27.15
N THR A 201 18.83 3.23 -28.38
CA THR A 201 20.08 3.96 -28.65
C THR A 201 19.77 5.44 -28.81
N LYS A 202 20.29 6.27 -27.91
CA LYS A 202 20.23 7.74 -28.01
C LYS A 202 21.64 8.29 -28.00
N ASN A 203 22.01 9.01 -29.06
CA ASN A 203 23.37 9.54 -29.27
C ASN A 203 24.46 8.45 -29.18
N GLY A 204 24.22 7.31 -29.82
CA GLY A 204 25.14 6.16 -29.83
C GLY A 204 25.27 5.41 -28.49
N LYS A 205 24.48 5.76 -27.47
CA LYS A 205 24.53 5.12 -26.14
C LYS A 205 23.19 4.44 -25.81
N LEU A 206 23.27 3.25 -25.23
CA LEU A 206 22.13 2.51 -24.68
C LEU A 206 21.57 3.24 -23.45
N ARG A 207 20.31 3.66 -23.52
CA ARG A 207 19.59 4.36 -22.46
C ARG A 207 18.26 3.64 -22.16
N PRO A 208 17.72 3.75 -20.93
CA PRO A 208 16.36 3.31 -20.65
C PRO A 208 15.37 4.04 -21.58
N ASP A 209 14.47 3.29 -22.21
CA ASP A 209 13.46 3.82 -23.12
C ASP A 209 12.22 2.91 -23.12
N ALA A 210 11.07 3.44 -22.70
CA ALA A 210 9.82 2.68 -22.65
C ALA A 210 9.31 2.28 -24.05
N ASN A 211 9.72 3.00 -25.09
CA ASN A 211 9.39 2.72 -26.49
C ASN A 211 10.57 2.08 -27.24
N GLY A 212 11.67 1.78 -26.55
CA GLY A 212 12.84 1.15 -27.13
C GLY A 212 12.52 -0.24 -27.71
N THR A 213 13.21 -0.61 -28.78
CA THR A 213 13.04 -1.92 -29.44
C THR A 213 13.90 -3.01 -28.83
N GLY A 214 14.82 -2.67 -27.93
CA GLY A 214 15.71 -3.61 -27.23
C GLY A 214 15.43 -3.71 -25.74
N TRP A 215 16.08 -4.67 -25.10
CA TRP A 215 16.09 -4.83 -23.65
C TRP A 215 17.50 -5.17 -23.17
N ARG A 216 17.79 -4.87 -21.90
CA ARG A 216 19.06 -5.22 -21.25
C ARG A 216 18.82 -5.69 -19.83
N ILE A 217 19.76 -6.49 -19.33
CA ILE A 217 19.82 -6.96 -17.95
C ILE A 217 20.84 -6.10 -17.21
N LEU A 218 20.45 -5.55 -16.06
CA LEU A 218 21.33 -4.77 -15.20
C LEU A 218 21.43 -5.40 -13.82
N ALA A 219 22.65 -5.43 -13.28
CA ALA A 219 22.88 -5.66 -11.86
C ALA A 219 22.36 -4.47 -11.05
N THR A 220 21.66 -4.75 -9.97
CA THR A 220 21.09 -3.75 -9.08
C THR A 220 21.98 -3.64 -7.87
N LYS A 221 22.31 -2.40 -7.49
CA LYS A 221 23.01 -2.11 -6.24
C LYS A 221 22.10 -2.40 -5.05
#